data_AF-S2KBU8-F1
#
_entry.id   AF-S2KBU8-F1
#
_cell.length_a   1.000
_cell.length_b   1.000
_cell.length_c   1.000
_cell.angle_alpha   90.00
_cell.angle_beta   90.00
_cell.angle_gamma   90.00
#
_symmetry.space_group_name_H-M   'P 1'
#
loop_
_entity.id
_entity.type
_entity.pdbx_description
1 polymer ?
#
loop_
_entity_poly.entity_id
_entity_poly.type
_entity_poly.pdbx_seq_one_letter_code
_entity_poly.pdbx_strand_id
1 'polypeptide(L)'
;FPGSQPVSFESKHLIDIEREDYFVCEKSDGVRYLLFFLHSPKGPASFLFDRNKHWYYVPNLLFPVRGRENEFLKDTLMDGELVLDIDANKKTWRYLIFDLMVVNGSTIIQRSFNSRLGMLQQDIIQPFNARMRTQIDPAKLPPFTIELKKMERSYGLHLVFEQIPKLKHKSDGIIWTPVKCPYTPGTCEKL
;
A
#
# COMPACT_ATOMS: atom_id res chain seq x y z
N PHE A 1 14.21 -1.97 -9.45
CA PHE A 1 12.99 -1.72 -8.69
C PHE A 1 13.22 -2.22 -7.27
N PRO A 2 13.12 -1.37 -6.23
CA PRO A 2 13.49 -1.76 -4.86
C PRO A 2 12.37 -2.48 -4.10
N GLY A 3 11.20 -2.71 -4.71
CA GLY A 3 10.09 -3.36 -4.02
C GLY A 3 10.25 -4.88 -3.88
N SER A 4 9.79 -5.44 -2.74
CA SER A 4 9.83 -6.88 -2.41
C SER A 4 9.08 -7.72 -3.44
N GLN A 5 9.69 -8.78 -3.98
CA GLN A 5 9.03 -9.72 -4.90
C GLN A 5 8.64 -10.99 -4.14
N PRO A 6 7.36 -11.41 -4.20
CA PRO A 6 6.93 -12.67 -3.62
C PRO A 6 7.47 -13.86 -4.42
N VAL A 7 7.50 -15.03 -3.78
CA VAL A 7 7.71 -16.34 -4.40
C VAL A 7 6.38 -17.07 -4.59
N SER A 8 6.37 -18.07 -5.47
CA SER A 8 5.17 -18.91 -5.66
C SER A 8 4.85 -19.72 -4.42
N PHE A 9 3.57 -19.79 -4.05
CA PHE A 9 3.14 -20.62 -2.94
C PHE A 9 3.18 -22.12 -3.30
N GLU A 10 3.79 -22.94 -2.43
CA GLU A 10 3.99 -24.38 -2.62
C GLU A 10 3.56 -25.12 -1.36
N SER A 11 3.30 -26.44 -1.45
CA SER A 11 2.88 -27.25 -0.30
C SER A 11 3.85 -27.19 0.89
N LYS A 12 5.15 -26.98 0.65
CA LYS A 12 6.15 -26.83 1.72
C LYS A 12 5.90 -25.61 2.62
N HIS A 13 5.33 -24.53 2.08
CA HIS A 13 5.04 -23.29 2.81
C HIS A 13 3.86 -23.42 3.77
N LEU A 14 3.06 -24.49 3.68
CA LEU A 14 2.01 -24.77 4.68
C LEU A 14 2.61 -24.93 6.08
N ILE A 15 3.80 -25.51 6.19
CA ILE A 15 4.53 -25.67 7.45
C ILE A 15 4.94 -24.29 8.01
N ASP A 16 5.32 -23.35 7.14
CA ASP A 16 5.70 -22.00 7.56
C ASP A 16 4.49 -21.22 8.09
N ILE A 17 3.34 -21.32 7.41
CA ILE A 17 2.08 -20.68 7.86
C ILE A 17 1.59 -21.27 9.19
N GLU A 18 1.82 -22.56 9.44
CA GLU A 18 1.46 -23.21 10.70
C GLU A 18 2.37 -22.76 11.86
N ARG A 19 3.66 -22.54 11.59
CA ARG A 19 4.67 -22.25 12.63
C ARG A 19 4.87 -20.77 12.89
N GLU A 20 4.61 -19.91 11.90
CA GLU A 20 4.84 -18.48 11.98
C GLU A 20 3.56 -17.67 11.80
N ASP A 21 3.57 -16.46 12.35
CA ASP A 21 2.46 -15.54 12.18
C ASP A 21 2.49 -14.93 10.77
N TYR A 22 1.37 -15.07 10.04
CA TYR A 22 1.18 -14.49 8.71
C TYR A 22 -0.08 -13.61 8.67
N PHE A 23 0.00 -12.56 7.85
CA PHE A 23 -1.18 -11.91 7.26
C PHE A 23 -1.50 -12.55 5.92
N VAL A 24 -2.75 -12.40 5.50
CA VAL A 24 -3.25 -12.79 4.19
C VAL A 24 -4.17 -11.72 3.63
N CYS A 25 -4.05 -11.47 2.33
CA CYS A 25 -4.96 -10.62 1.58
C CYS A 25 -5.20 -11.20 0.19
N GLU A 26 -6.21 -10.67 -0.50
CA GLU A 26 -6.44 -10.97 -1.91
C GLU A 26 -5.27 -10.46 -2.78
N LYS A 27 -4.97 -11.13 -3.88
CA LYS A 27 -3.98 -10.70 -4.86
C LYS A 27 -4.69 -9.88 -5.95
N SER A 28 -4.50 -8.57 -5.93
CA SER A 28 -5.16 -7.68 -6.88
C SER A 28 -4.56 -7.86 -8.27
N ASP A 29 -5.37 -7.67 -9.30
CA ASP A 29 -4.92 -7.58 -10.69
C ASP A 29 -4.83 -6.10 -11.09
N GLY A 30 -3.74 -5.45 -10.68
CA GLY A 30 -3.45 -4.06 -10.98
C GLY A 30 -2.03 -3.83 -11.46
N VAL A 31 -1.59 -2.58 -11.41
CA VAL A 31 -0.21 -2.21 -11.72
C VAL A 31 0.48 -1.76 -10.44
N ARG A 32 1.53 -2.48 -10.06
CA ARG A 32 2.32 -2.16 -8.87
C ARG A 32 3.18 -0.91 -9.10
N TYR A 33 3.07 0.03 -8.19
CA TYR A 33 3.90 1.23 -8.14
C TYR A 33 4.40 1.47 -6.73
N LEU A 34 5.62 1.99 -6.60
CA LEU A 34 6.02 2.65 -5.37
C LEU A 34 5.55 4.09 -5.41
N LEU A 35 4.99 4.58 -4.30
CA LEU A 35 4.57 5.97 -4.15
C LEU A 35 5.62 6.72 -3.33
N PHE A 36 6.21 7.75 -3.94
CA PHE A 36 7.29 8.53 -3.37
C PHE A 36 6.87 9.99 -3.16
N PHE A 37 7.09 10.50 -1.96
CA PHE A 37 6.88 11.91 -1.61
C PHE A 37 8.22 12.60 -1.42
N LEU A 38 8.34 13.82 -1.91
CA LEU A 38 9.52 14.65 -1.75
C LEU A 38 9.18 16.13 -1.70
N HIS A 39 10.10 16.94 -1.20
CA HIS A 39 10.01 18.38 -1.31
C HIS A 39 10.76 18.84 -2.56
N SER A 40 10.03 19.34 -3.55
CA SER A 40 10.61 19.90 -4.77
C SER A 40 10.85 21.41 -4.62
N PRO A 41 11.63 22.05 -5.52
CA PRO A 41 11.76 23.51 -5.54
C PRO A 41 10.43 24.26 -5.69
N LYS A 42 9.39 23.60 -6.21
CA LYS A 42 8.03 24.14 -6.36
C LYS A 42 7.10 23.79 -5.19
N GLY A 43 7.63 23.15 -4.14
CA GLY A 43 6.88 22.68 -2.98
C GLY A 43 6.73 21.15 -2.95
N PRO A 44 5.90 20.63 -2.03
CA PRO A 44 5.63 19.20 -1.87
C PRO A 44 5.14 18.55 -3.16
N ALA A 45 5.68 17.38 -3.49
CA ALA A 45 5.34 16.64 -4.71
C ALA A 45 5.29 15.14 -4.45
N SER A 46 4.49 14.43 -5.24
CA SER A 46 4.36 12.98 -5.19
C SER A 46 4.53 12.35 -6.57
N PHE A 47 5.10 11.16 -6.58
CA PHE A 47 5.42 10.42 -7.81
C PHE A 47 5.13 8.93 -7.64
N LEU A 48 4.63 8.30 -8.69
CA LEU A 48 4.61 6.84 -8.82
C LEU A 48 5.88 6.38 -9.55
N PHE A 49 6.45 5.27 -9.09
CA PHE A 49 7.61 4.62 -9.70
C PHE A 49 7.27 3.16 -10.04
N ASP A 50 7.34 2.81 -11.32
CA ASP A 50 6.97 1.47 -11.79
C ASP A 50 8.16 0.48 -11.78
N ARG A 51 7.88 -0.78 -12.14
CA ARG A 51 8.90 -1.82 -12.24
C ARG A 51 9.91 -1.58 -13.37
N ASN A 52 9.50 -0.87 -14.42
CA ASN A 52 10.32 -0.49 -15.57
C ASN A 52 11.20 0.75 -15.31
N LYS A 53 11.16 1.28 -14.08
CA LYS A 53 11.91 2.45 -13.60
C LYS A 53 11.45 3.78 -14.20
N HIS A 54 10.18 3.88 -14.60
CA HIS A 54 9.56 5.12 -15.01
C HIS A 54 8.96 5.86 -13.80
N TRP A 55 9.09 7.18 -13.85
CA TRP A 55 8.53 8.09 -12.86
C TRP A 55 7.31 8.82 -13.44
N TYR A 56 6.24 8.87 -12.67
CA TYR A 56 5.01 9.56 -13.02
C TYR A 56 4.67 10.57 -11.93
N TYR A 57 4.61 11.85 -12.27
CA TYR A 57 4.15 12.89 -11.35
C TYR A 57 2.65 12.71 -11.05
N VAL A 58 2.27 12.80 -9.77
CA VAL A 58 0.87 12.72 -9.36
C VAL A 58 0.42 14.08 -8.80
N PRO A 59 -0.41 14.84 -9.53
CA PRO A 59 -0.89 16.12 -9.05
C PRO A 59 -1.81 15.95 -7.83
N ASN A 60 -1.81 16.95 -6.94
CA ASN A 60 -2.72 17.08 -5.79
C ASN A 60 -2.71 15.93 -4.77
N LEU A 61 -1.83 14.93 -4.91
CA LEU A 61 -1.71 13.84 -3.96
C LEU A 61 -0.65 14.20 -2.91
N LEU A 62 -1.11 14.73 -1.76
CA LEU A 62 -0.28 15.13 -0.64
C LEU A 62 -0.83 14.55 0.67
N PHE A 63 0.07 14.02 1.49
CA PHE A 63 -0.28 13.39 2.78
C PHE A 63 0.19 14.29 3.92
N PRO A 64 -0.71 14.74 4.82
CA PRO A 64 -0.30 15.48 5.99
C PRO A 64 0.61 14.65 6.90
N VAL A 65 1.52 15.32 7.59
CA VAL A 65 2.25 14.68 8.68
C VAL A 65 1.33 14.58 9.89
N ARG A 66 1.28 13.39 10.53
CA ARG A 66 0.49 13.20 11.75
C ARG A 66 0.82 14.25 12.81
N GLY A 67 -0.23 14.91 13.33
CA GLY A 67 -0.12 15.96 14.33
C GLY A 67 0.39 17.31 13.81
N ARG A 68 0.65 17.46 12.50
CA ARG A 68 1.16 18.68 11.86
C ARG A 68 0.43 18.93 10.54
N GLU A 69 -0.78 19.48 10.63
CA GLU A 69 -1.72 19.60 9.49
C GLU A 69 -1.21 20.48 8.34
N ASN A 70 -0.29 21.40 8.62
CA ASN A 70 0.33 22.29 7.62
C ASN A 70 1.63 21.73 7.02
N GLU A 71 2.06 20.56 7.46
CA GLU A 71 3.23 19.87 6.91
C GLU A 71 2.80 18.64 6.12
N PHE A 72 3.50 18.38 5.03
CA PHE A 72 3.27 17.20 4.21
C PHE A 72 4.45 16.24 4.32
N LEU A 73 4.17 14.95 4.15
CA LEU A 73 5.19 13.92 4.05
C LEU A 73 6.17 14.29 2.94
N LYS A 74 7.45 14.11 3.26
CA LYS A 74 8.59 14.20 2.35
C LYS A 74 9.47 12.99 2.56
N ASP A 75 10.40 12.72 1.64
CA ASP A 75 11.36 11.61 1.73
C ASP A 75 10.70 10.31 2.24
N THR A 76 9.51 10.00 1.71
CA THR A 76 8.64 8.91 2.18
C THR A 76 8.35 8.00 1.02
N LEU A 77 8.52 6.69 1.22
CA LEU A 77 8.38 5.67 0.18
C LEU A 77 7.43 4.57 0.65
N MET A 78 6.38 4.34 -0.13
CA MET A 78 5.32 3.36 0.11
C MET A 78 5.25 2.35 -1.04
N ASP A 79 4.77 1.15 -0.73
CA ASP A 79 4.49 0.10 -1.71
C ASP A 79 2.99 -0.11 -1.84
N GLY A 80 2.54 -0.24 -3.08
CA GLY A 80 1.12 -0.32 -3.37
C GLY A 80 0.83 -0.70 -4.81
N GLU A 81 -0.45 -0.80 -5.10
CA GLU A 81 -0.96 -1.25 -6.38
C GLU A 81 -2.11 -0.36 -6.84
N LEU A 82 -2.02 0.11 -8.08
CA LEU A 82 -3.08 0.89 -8.71
C LEU A 82 -4.05 -0.07 -9.42
N VAL A 83 -5.29 -0.09 -8.96
CA VAL A 83 -6.38 -0.93 -9.47
C VAL A 83 -7.49 -0.08 -10.07
N LEU A 84 -8.24 -0.67 -10.99
CA LEU A 84 -9.46 -0.08 -11.54
C LEU A 84 -10.68 -0.77 -10.93
N ASP A 85 -11.38 -0.08 -10.03
CA ASP A 85 -12.67 -0.53 -9.53
C ASP A 85 -13.76 -0.24 -10.58
N ILE A 86 -14.62 -1.23 -10.82
CA ILE A 86 -15.80 -1.16 -11.67
C ILE A 86 -17.02 -1.47 -10.80
N ASP A 87 -17.85 -0.46 -10.57
CA ASP A 87 -19.10 -0.59 -9.82
C ASP A 87 -20.27 -0.27 -10.73
N ALA A 88 -20.99 -1.30 -11.17
CA ALA A 88 -21.95 -1.23 -12.28
C ALA A 88 -21.32 -0.55 -13.51
N ASN A 89 -21.58 0.74 -13.72
CA ASN A 89 -21.06 1.53 -14.85
C ASN A 89 -20.02 2.60 -14.44
N LYS A 90 -19.66 2.69 -13.16
CA LYS A 90 -18.70 3.68 -12.65
C LYS A 90 -17.31 3.05 -12.54
N LYS A 91 -16.35 3.64 -13.24
CA LYS A 91 -14.94 3.29 -13.16
C LYS A 91 -14.22 4.24 -12.21
N THR A 92 -13.51 3.70 -11.23
CA THR A 92 -12.75 4.49 -10.25
C THR A 92 -11.34 3.92 -10.10
N TRP A 93 -10.32 4.75 -10.31
CA TRP A 93 -8.95 4.37 -10.01
C TRP A 93 -8.71 4.44 -8.51
N ARG A 94 -8.09 3.39 -7.95
CA ARG A 94 -7.77 3.28 -6.52
C ARG A 94 -6.34 2.79 -6.36
N TYR A 95 -5.57 3.47 -5.52
CA TYR A 95 -4.25 3.02 -5.11
C TYR A 95 -4.35 2.34 -3.74
N LEU A 96 -4.13 1.02 -3.74
CA LEU A 96 -4.12 0.16 -2.56
C LEU A 96 -2.70 0.13 -1.99
N ILE A 97 -2.49 0.82 -0.87
CA ILE A 97 -1.20 0.81 -0.16
C ILE A 97 -1.14 -0.45 0.70
N PHE A 98 -0.04 -1.19 0.68
CA PHE A 98 0.11 -2.40 1.49
C PHE A 98 1.42 -2.50 2.28
N ASP A 99 2.45 -1.68 1.99
CA ASP A 99 3.67 -1.62 2.81
C ASP A 99 4.31 -0.23 2.81
N LEU A 100 5.23 0.02 3.75
CA LEU A 100 5.87 1.31 4.02
C LEU A 100 7.35 1.11 4.32
N MET A 101 8.22 1.76 3.55
CA MET A 101 9.68 1.56 3.67
C MET A 101 10.37 2.72 4.39
N VAL A 102 9.96 3.95 4.08
CA VAL A 102 10.61 5.18 4.59
C VAL A 102 9.52 6.20 4.94
N VAL A 103 9.69 6.91 6.04
CA VAL A 103 8.82 8.04 6.47
C VAL A 103 9.69 9.22 6.84
N ASN A 104 9.51 10.37 6.18
CA ASN A 104 10.25 11.61 6.46
C ASN A 104 11.76 11.42 6.59
N GLY A 105 12.35 10.64 5.68
CA GLY A 105 13.79 10.34 5.63
C GLY A 105 14.23 9.23 6.58
N SER A 106 13.36 8.76 7.48
CA SER A 106 13.65 7.65 8.39
C SER A 106 13.27 6.32 7.77
N THR A 107 14.25 5.45 7.54
CA THR A 107 13.99 4.08 7.09
C THR A 107 13.37 3.24 8.20
N ILE A 108 12.36 2.45 7.85
CA ILE A 108 11.65 1.55 8.77
C ILE A 108 11.60 0.11 8.28
N ILE A 109 12.34 -0.22 7.22
CA ILE A 109 12.37 -1.56 6.61
C ILE A 109 12.74 -2.66 7.62
N GLN A 110 13.52 -2.34 8.65
CA GLN A 110 13.94 -3.29 9.69
C GLN A 110 12.83 -3.60 10.71
N ARG A 111 11.76 -2.81 10.76
CA ARG A 111 10.60 -3.09 11.62
C ARG A 111 9.82 -4.26 11.05
N SER A 112 9.09 -4.97 11.90
CA SER A 112 8.17 -6.03 11.47
C SER A 112 7.07 -5.50 10.56
N PHE A 113 6.53 -6.33 9.67
CA PHE A 113 5.40 -5.97 8.81
C PHE A 113 4.21 -5.45 9.64
N ASN A 114 3.91 -6.07 10.78
CA ASN A 114 2.85 -5.60 11.68
C ASN A 114 3.05 -4.15 12.16
N SER A 115 4.28 -3.78 12.52
CA SER A 115 4.59 -2.40 12.90
C SER A 115 4.45 -1.45 11.71
N ARG A 116 4.92 -1.84 10.51
CA ARG A 116 4.82 -1.01 9.30
C ARG A 116 3.35 -0.82 8.88
N LEU A 117 2.52 -1.85 8.99
CA LEU A 117 1.07 -1.79 8.76
C LEU A 117 0.37 -0.86 9.76
N GLY A 118 0.74 -0.94 11.05
CA GLY A 118 0.24 -0.01 12.07
C GLY A 118 0.61 1.45 11.78
N MET A 119 1.85 1.70 11.34
CA MET A 119 2.30 3.03 10.91
C MET A 119 1.54 3.52 9.68
N LEU A 120 1.31 2.67 8.67
CA LEU A 120 0.45 3.01 7.53
C LEU A 120 -0.93 3.48 7.97
N GLN A 121 -1.58 2.74 8.87
CA GLN A 121 -2.91 3.12 9.33
C GLN A 121 -2.91 4.45 10.10
N GLN A 122 -2.01 4.59 11.07
CA GLN A 122 -2.05 5.69 12.05
C GLN A 122 -1.38 6.97 11.52
N ASP A 123 -0.25 6.84 10.82
CA ASP A 123 0.58 7.97 10.44
C ASP A 123 0.31 8.45 9.01
N ILE A 124 -0.29 7.60 8.16
CA ILE A 124 -0.51 7.87 6.74
C ILE A 124 -2.00 7.99 6.41
N ILE A 125 -2.76 6.92 6.61
CA ILE A 125 -4.15 6.79 6.14
C ILE A 125 -5.10 7.68 6.95
N GLN A 126 -5.00 7.67 8.27
CA GLN A 126 -5.86 8.50 9.12
C GLN A 126 -5.70 10.01 8.86
N PRO A 127 -4.47 10.60 8.84
CA PRO A 127 -4.30 12.01 8.50
C PRO A 127 -4.77 12.36 7.09
N PHE A 128 -4.52 11.48 6.11
CA PHE A 128 -4.98 11.67 4.75
C PHE A 128 -6.51 11.71 4.68
N ASN A 129 -7.20 10.74 5.29
CA ASN A 129 -8.66 10.70 5.32
C ASN A 129 -9.26 11.91 6.06
N ALA A 130 -8.63 12.38 7.14
CA ALA A 130 -9.06 13.59 7.83
C ALA A 130 -9.03 14.81 6.91
N ARG A 131 -7.94 15.00 6.16
CA ARG A 131 -7.81 16.07 5.15
C ARG A 131 -8.83 15.92 4.03
N MET A 132 -9.04 14.72 3.50
CA MET A 132 -9.99 14.50 2.39
C MET A 132 -11.42 14.82 2.81
N ARG A 133 -11.80 14.62 4.07
CA ARG A 133 -13.13 15.02 4.58
C ARG A 133 -13.38 16.52 4.58
N THR A 134 -12.33 17.33 4.77
CA THR A 134 -12.43 18.80 4.77
C THR A 134 -12.20 19.41 3.38
N GLN A 135 -11.80 18.61 2.39
CA GLN A 135 -11.44 19.06 1.06
C GLN A 135 -12.69 19.14 0.16
N ILE A 136 -13.24 20.34 0.00
CA ILE A 136 -14.48 20.57 -0.75
C ILE A 136 -14.21 20.88 -2.23
N ASP A 137 -13.04 21.46 -2.53
CA ASP A 137 -12.68 21.86 -3.90
C ASP A 137 -12.24 20.63 -4.73
N PRO A 138 -13.02 20.25 -5.78
CA PRO A 138 -12.71 19.11 -6.62
C PRO A 138 -11.40 19.25 -7.39
N ALA A 139 -10.96 20.47 -7.70
CA ALA A 139 -9.73 20.72 -8.46
C ALA A 139 -8.46 20.36 -7.66
N LYS A 140 -8.61 20.16 -6.34
CA LYS A 140 -7.54 19.80 -5.41
C LYS A 140 -7.64 18.34 -4.93
N LEU A 141 -8.54 17.55 -5.52
CA LEU A 141 -8.60 16.12 -5.25
C LEU A 141 -7.48 15.38 -6.00
N PRO A 142 -6.95 14.29 -5.43
CA PRO A 142 -6.02 13.42 -6.14
C PRO A 142 -6.72 12.73 -7.32
N PRO A 143 -5.96 12.32 -8.36
CA PRO A 143 -6.51 11.69 -9.55
C PRO A 143 -7.09 10.28 -9.32
N PHE A 144 -6.79 9.68 -8.17
CA PHE A 144 -7.29 8.37 -7.74
C PHE A 144 -7.50 8.36 -6.23
N THR A 145 -8.36 7.46 -5.74
CA THR A 145 -8.59 7.30 -4.31
C THR A 145 -7.46 6.50 -3.67
N ILE A 146 -7.19 6.74 -2.40
CA ILE A 146 -6.20 6.00 -1.63
C ILE A 146 -6.91 5.11 -0.61
N GLU A 147 -6.47 3.87 -0.47
CA GLU A 147 -6.95 2.97 0.57
C GLU A 147 -5.83 2.09 1.12
N LEU A 148 -5.91 1.76 2.40
CA LEU A 148 -5.08 0.70 2.98
C LEU A 148 -5.62 -0.64 2.52
N LYS A 149 -4.79 -1.46 1.88
CA LYS A 149 -5.17 -2.81 1.51
C LYS A 149 -5.55 -3.60 2.76
N LYS A 150 -6.75 -4.18 2.75
CA LYS A 150 -7.26 -4.93 3.90
C LYS A 150 -6.45 -6.22 4.08
N MET A 151 -5.89 -6.36 5.27
CA MET A 151 -5.08 -7.50 5.68
C MET A 151 -5.81 -8.28 6.77
N GLU A 152 -5.95 -9.58 6.60
CA GLU A 152 -6.47 -10.49 7.62
C GLU A 152 -5.33 -11.32 8.20
N ARG A 153 -5.46 -11.81 9.43
CA ARG A 153 -4.53 -12.82 9.94
C ARG A 153 -4.72 -14.13 9.18
N SER A 154 -3.70 -14.99 9.14
CA SER A 154 -3.72 -16.23 8.37
C SER A 154 -4.95 -17.13 8.65
N TYR A 155 -5.34 -17.26 9.91
CA TYR A 155 -6.54 -18.00 10.34
C TYR A 155 -7.87 -17.36 9.87
N GLY A 156 -7.83 -16.11 9.39
CA GLY A 156 -8.94 -15.37 8.78
C GLY A 156 -9.08 -15.58 7.28
N LEU A 157 -8.38 -16.55 6.67
CA LEU A 157 -8.41 -16.81 5.23
C LEU A 157 -9.83 -16.92 4.65
N HIS A 158 -10.77 -17.52 5.39
CA HIS A 158 -12.18 -17.62 4.97
C HIS A 158 -12.83 -16.25 4.73
N LEU A 159 -12.50 -15.23 5.52
CA LEU A 159 -12.99 -13.86 5.35
C LEU A 159 -12.46 -13.23 4.06
N VAL A 160 -11.22 -13.54 3.67
CA VAL A 160 -10.64 -13.08 2.40
C VAL A 160 -11.40 -13.69 1.23
N PHE A 161 -11.67 -15.00 1.27
CA PHE A 161 -12.45 -15.66 0.21
C PHE A 161 -13.89 -15.17 0.13
N GLU A 162 -14.54 -14.84 1.26
CA GLU A 162 -15.87 -14.22 1.26
C GLU A 162 -15.87 -12.78 0.72
N GLN A 163 -14.71 -12.10 0.77
CA GLN A 163 -14.54 -10.74 0.29
C GLN A 163 -14.22 -10.68 -1.21
N ILE A 164 -13.47 -11.64 -1.76
CA ILE A 164 -13.04 -11.65 -3.17
C ILE A 164 -14.21 -11.43 -4.14
N PRO A 165 -15.36 -12.13 -4.04
CA PRO A 165 -16.51 -11.91 -4.94
C PRO A 165 -17.15 -10.53 -4.80
N LYS A 166 -16.88 -9.81 -3.71
CA LYS A 166 -17.44 -8.48 -3.42
C LYS A 166 -16.49 -7.35 -3.84
N LEU A 167 -15.27 -7.68 -4.30
CA LEU A 167 -14.32 -6.69 -4.78
C LEU A 167 -14.83 -6.05 -6.09
N LYS A 168 -14.51 -4.77 -6.25
CA LYS A 168 -14.85 -4.00 -7.46
C LYS A 168 -13.74 -4.04 -8.50
N HIS A 169 -12.56 -4.51 -8.12
CA HIS A 169 -11.44 -4.80 -9.01
C HIS A 169 -11.27 -6.31 -9.13
N LYS A 170 -10.54 -6.73 -10.16
CA LYS A 170 -10.20 -8.13 -10.38
C LYS A 170 -9.15 -8.58 -9.35
N SER A 171 -9.30 -9.81 -8.90
CA SER A 171 -8.37 -10.53 -8.02
C SER A 171 -8.08 -11.90 -8.62
N ASP A 172 -6.84 -12.36 -8.55
CA ASP A 172 -6.39 -13.62 -9.17
C ASP A 172 -5.72 -14.59 -8.18
N GLY A 173 -5.83 -14.32 -6.88
CA GLY A 173 -5.27 -15.20 -5.85
C GLY A 173 -5.24 -14.57 -4.46
N ILE A 174 -4.27 -15.00 -3.66
CA ILE A 174 -3.99 -14.48 -2.32
C ILE A 174 -2.49 -14.25 -2.15
N ILE A 175 -2.12 -13.34 -1.26
CA ILE A 175 -0.74 -13.07 -0.85
C ILE A 175 -0.61 -13.31 0.65
N TRP A 176 0.42 -14.04 1.03
CA TRP A 176 0.79 -14.31 2.42
C TRP A 176 1.94 -13.40 2.81
N THR A 177 1.82 -12.65 3.90
CA THR A 177 2.88 -11.74 4.34
C THR A 177 3.29 -12.03 5.79
N PRO A 178 4.56 -12.40 6.05
CA PRO A 178 5.02 -12.78 7.38
C PRO A 178 5.01 -11.57 8.33
N VAL A 179 4.35 -11.72 9.48
CA VAL A 179 4.10 -10.65 10.45
C VAL A 179 5.39 -10.02 10.98
N LYS A 180 6.40 -10.86 11.27
CA LYS A 180 7.65 -10.46 11.93
C LYS A 180 8.75 -10.04 10.95
N CYS A 181 8.58 -10.27 9.65
CA CYS A 181 9.66 -10.11 8.68
C CYS A 181 9.96 -8.61 8.39
N PRO A 182 11.23 -8.22 8.28
CA PRO A 182 11.60 -6.93 7.71
C PRO A 182 11.17 -6.83 6.24
N TYR A 183 11.14 -5.62 5.71
CA TYR A 183 10.96 -5.40 4.28
C TYR A 183 12.26 -5.72 3.55
N THR A 184 12.20 -6.63 2.57
CA THR A 184 13.37 -7.11 1.83
C THR A 184 13.29 -6.67 0.37
N PRO A 185 14.16 -5.73 -0.07
CA PRO A 185 14.24 -5.36 -1.48
C PRO A 185 14.61 -6.57 -2.35
N GLY A 186 13.91 -6.76 -3.48
CA GLY A 186 14.11 -7.93 -4.34
C GLY A 186 13.33 -9.15 -3.85
N THR A 187 13.75 -10.36 -4.19
CA THR A 187 13.04 -11.59 -3.82
C THR A 187 13.03 -11.80 -2.31
N CYS A 188 11.85 -12.07 -1.75
CA CYS A 188 11.68 -12.43 -0.36
C CYS A 188 11.09 -13.85 -0.28
N GLU A 189 11.89 -14.84 0.09
CA GLU A 189 11.49 -16.26 0.13
C GLU A 189 10.32 -16.56 1.07
N LYS A 190 10.02 -15.65 2.01
CA LYS A 190 8.91 -15.79 2.97
C LYS A 190 7.62 -15.09 2.55
N LEU A 191 7.65 -14.29 1.47
CA LEU A 191 6.52 -13.51 0.93
C LEU A 191 6.01 -14.17 -0.35
#